data_AF-A0A7X9EFJ4-F1
#
_entry.id   AF-A0A7X9EFJ4-F1
#
_cell.length_a   1.000
_cell.length_b   1.000
_cell.length_c   1.000
_cell.angle_alpha   90.00
_cell.angle_beta   90.00
_cell.angle_gamma   90.00
#
_symmetry.space_group_name_H-M   'P 1'
#
loop_
_entity.id
_entity.type
_entity.pdbx_description
1 polymer ?
#
loop_
_entity_poly.entity_id
_entity_poly.type
_entity_poly.pdbx_seq_one_letter_code
_entity_poly.pdbx_strand_id
1 'polypeptide(L)'
;MSKDKIAAAKQKHTEKMQKTLKDKTFLSSTSGYDFEPIYTPLDVSEENYMEDLNFPGEYPFTRGVQPTMYRGRFWTMRQYAGFGTAKESNQRYRYLIEKGQTGLSVAFDLPTQMGLDSDDPLSQGEVGKVGVAIDSLDDMEILFKGIPLDKVSTSMTINSTAFVLLALYIAVAEKQGVSSDLLSGTIQNDILKEYIARGTYVFPPSPSLRLITDIFEYAGKKTPKFNTISISGYHIREAGSSAVQEIAFTFLDGITYVKAAIEKGLDVNAFGERLSFFFNAHNNFIEEIAKFRAARRLWAKIMKERFKADNPKAQMLRFHTQTAGCTLLAQQPDVNVVRVTLQALSAVLGGTQSLHTNSKDEALGLPTTESATLALRTQQVIAYESGVTEIIDPFGGSYAVEALTNKIESEAEKLIEEVEKMGGMITAIEKGWVQRQIEDSSYKYQKEVEQKKRIIVGLNSFTEEKETPIPILRIDPALEEDQIKRLKKV
;
A
#
# COMPACT_ATOMS: atom_id res chain seq x y z
N MET A 1 -7.38 -39.64 -3.03
CA MET A 1 -7.85 -40.04 -1.67
C MET A 1 -9.36 -39.79 -1.62
N SER A 2 -10.19 -40.74 -1.15
CA SER A 2 -11.65 -40.54 -1.14
C SER A 2 -12.01 -39.37 -0.22
N LYS A 3 -12.83 -38.41 -0.71
CA LYS A 3 -13.32 -37.25 0.06
C LYS A 3 -13.97 -37.69 1.38
N ASP A 4 -14.69 -38.81 1.38
CA ASP A 4 -15.34 -39.38 2.57
C ASP A 4 -14.33 -39.80 3.65
N LYS A 5 -13.18 -40.36 3.26
CA LYS A 5 -12.12 -40.71 4.21
C LYS A 5 -11.54 -39.49 4.90
N ILE A 6 -11.35 -38.39 4.16
CA ILE A 6 -10.86 -37.12 4.71
C ILE A 6 -11.91 -36.53 5.65
N ALA A 7 -13.19 -36.57 5.27
CA ALA A 7 -14.28 -36.03 6.08
C ALA A 7 -14.40 -36.77 7.42
N ALA A 8 -14.40 -38.11 7.39
CA ALA A 8 -14.43 -38.93 8.59
C ALA A 8 -13.20 -38.69 9.50
N ALA A 9 -12.02 -38.53 8.89
CA ALA A 9 -10.80 -38.22 9.64
C ALA A 9 -10.83 -36.80 10.25
N LYS A 10 -11.32 -35.80 9.52
CA LYS A 10 -11.47 -34.42 10.00
C LYS A 10 -12.46 -34.38 11.17
N GLN A 11 -13.60 -35.07 11.07
CA GLN A 11 -14.56 -35.19 12.18
C GLN A 11 -13.91 -35.77 13.45
N LYS A 12 -13.22 -36.91 13.32
CA LYS A 12 -12.51 -37.53 14.45
C LYS A 12 -11.43 -36.61 15.04
N HIS A 13 -10.75 -35.83 14.21
CA HIS A 13 -9.78 -34.83 14.65
C HIS A 13 -10.47 -33.71 15.45
N THR A 14 -11.59 -33.17 14.96
CA THR A 14 -12.36 -32.12 15.64
C THR A 14 -12.83 -32.58 17.02
N GLU A 15 -13.35 -33.80 17.14
CA GLU A 15 -13.74 -34.38 18.44
C GLU A 15 -12.56 -34.48 19.41
N LYS A 16 -11.38 -34.87 18.91
CA LYS A 16 -10.15 -34.92 19.72
C LYS A 16 -9.72 -33.51 20.13
N MET A 17 -9.75 -32.57 19.20
CA MET A 17 -9.36 -31.18 19.42
C MET A 17 -10.23 -30.56 20.53
N GLN A 18 -11.55 -30.70 20.46
CA GLN A 18 -12.48 -30.20 21.48
C GLN A 18 -12.18 -30.74 22.89
N LYS A 19 -11.75 -32.01 23.01
CA LYS A 19 -11.36 -32.60 24.30
C LYS A 19 -10.05 -32.03 24.86
N THR A 20 -9.18 -31.52 23.99
CA THR A 20 -7.86 -30.98 24.35
C THR A 20 -7.81 -29.45 24.38
N LEU A 21 -8.85 -28.80 23.85
CA LEU A 21 -8.93 -27.37 23.76
C LEU A 21 -9.05 -26.81 25.19
N LYS A 22 -8.04 -26.05 25.60
CA LYS A 22 -8.09 -25.25 26.83
C LYS A 22 -8.92 -23.99 26.57
N ASP A 23 -9.21 -23.20 27.61
CA ASP A 23 -9.93 -21.90 27.55
C ASP A 23 -9.16 -20.82 26.77
N LYS A 24 -8.81 -21.10 25.51
CA LYS A 24 -8.14 -20.20 24.58
C LYS A 24 -9.17 -19.75 23.56
N THR A 25 -9.51 -18.47 23.62
CA THR A 25 -10.27 -17.83 22.55
C THR A 25 -9.35 -17.69 21.34
N PHE A 26 -9.75 -18.23 20.20
CA PHE A 26 -9.05 -18.00 18.94
C PHE A 26 -9.45 -16.62 18.41
N LEU A 27 -8.48 -15.88 17.85
CA LEU A 27 -8.77 -14.61 17.22
C LEU A 27 -9.48 -14.88 15.90
N SER A 28 -10.63 -14.25 15.69
CA SER A 28 -11.24 -14.11 14.37
C SER A 28 -10.34 -13.26 13.46
N SER A 29 -10.55 -13.40 12.15
CA SER A 29 -9.96 -12.54 11.13
C SER A 29 -10.24 -11.06 11.40
N THR A 30 -9.48 -10.16 10.77
CA THR A 30 -9.77 -8.73 10.87
C THR A 30 -11.13 -8.36 10.26
N SER A 31 -11.67 -9.20 9.38
CA SER A 31 -13.00 -9.07 8.79
C SER A 31 -14.11 -9.77 9.59
N GLY A 32 -13.81 -10.30 10.79
CA GLY A 32 -14.80 -10.81 11.72
C GLY A 32 -15.34 -12.21 11.45
N TYR A 33 -14.83 -12.92 10.43
CA TYR A 33 -15.08 -14.35 10.27
C TYR A 33 -14.04 -15.18 11.04
N ASP A 34 -14.43 -16.35 11.52
CA ASP A 34 -13.54 -17.25 12.25
C ASP A 34 -12.66 -18.07 11.31
N PHE A 35 -11.45 -18.37 11.78
CA PHE A 35 -10.57 -19.32 11.10
C PHE A 35 -10.94 -20.74 11.50
N GLU A 36 -10.92 -21.64 10.52
CA GLU A 36 -10.98 -23.06 10.84
C GLU A 36 -9.68 -23.49 11.54
N PRO A 37 -9.74 -24.28 12.61
CA PRO A 37 -8.54 -24.78 13.28
C PRO A 37 -7.66 -25.64 12.37
N ILE A 38 -8.26 -26.25 11.33
CA ILE A 38 -7.56 -27.07 10.34
C ILE A 38 -8.28 -27.02 8.99
N TYR A 39 -7.50 -26.76 7.94
CA TYR A 39 -7.93 -26.81 6.55
C TYR A 39 -7.38 -28.07 5.86
N THR A 40 -8.16 -28.60 4.92
CA THR A 40 -7.95 -29.88 4.25
C THR A 40 -8.30 -29.76 2.77
N PRO A 41 -8.04 -30.78 1.93
CA PRO A 41 -8.51 -30.81 0.54
C PRO A 41 -10.03 -30.62 0.37
N LEU A 42 -10.83 -30.81 1.41
CA LEU A 42 -12.28 -30.58 1.34
C LEU A 42 -12.67 -29.10 1.38
N ASP A 43 -11.76 -28.24 1.82
CA ASP A 43 -12.00 -26.82 2.02
C ASP A 43 -11.60 -25.99 0.79
N VAL A 44 -11.05 -26.63 -0.24
CA VAL A 44 -10.63 -26.03 -1.50
C VAL A 44 -11.12 -26.85 -2.68
N SER A 45 -11.48 -26.21 -3.79
CA SER A 45 -11.75 -26.93 -5.04
C SER A 45 -10.43 -27.24 -5.74
N GLU A 46 -10.02 -28.51 -5.78
CA GLU A 46 -8.84 -28.93 -6.57
C GLU A 46 -9.12 -28.92 -8.09
N GLU A 47 -10.39 -28.83 -8.50
CA GLU A 47 -10.81 -28.97 -9.91
C GLU A 47 -10.52 -27.72 -10.75
N ASN A 48 -10.25 -26.57 -10.11
CA ASN A 48 -10.13 -25.28 -10.80
C ASN A 48 -8.69 -24.73 -10.88
N TYR A 49 -7.64 -25.57 -10.78
CA TYR A 49 -6.25 -25.08 -10.74
C TYR A 49 -5.93 -24.10 -11.89
N MET A 50 -6.29 -24.44 -13.12
CA MET A 50 -6.00 -23.61 -14.31
C MET A 50 -6.82 -22.31 -14.36
N GLU A 51 -7.97 -22.28 -13.71
CA GLU A 51 -8.88 -21.12 -13.74
C GLU A 51 -8.60 -20.16 -12.57
N ASP A 52 -8.37 -20.70 -11.38
CA ASP A 52 -8.30 -19.95 -10.13
C ASP A 52 -6.86 -19.63 -9.69
N LEU A 53 -5.88 -20.47 -10.03
CA LEU A 53 -4.47 -20.29 -9.64
C LEU A 53 -3.62 -19.94 -10.85
N ASN A 54 -3.61 -20.86 -11.81
CA ASN A 54 -2.76 -20.88 -12.99
C ASN A 54 -1.25 -20.69 -12.68
N PHE A 55 -0.42 -20.53 -13.70
CA PHE A 55 1.00 -20.22 -13.56
C PHE A 55 1.22 -18.72 -13.25
N PRO A 56 2.28 -18.38 -12.49
CA PRO A 56 2.64 -16.97 -12.29
C PRO A 56 2.91 -16.28 -13.63
N GLY A 57 2.46 -15.04 -13.78
CA GLY A 57 2.52 -14.30 -15.04
C GLY A 57 1.40 -14.60 -16.04
N GLU A 58 0.50 -15.53 -15.72
CA GLU A 58 -0.69 -15.84 -16.54
C GLU A 58 -1.98 -15.47 -15.80
N TYR A 59 -3.03 -15.15 -16.55
CA TYR A 59 -4.36 -14.88 -16.00
C TYR A 59 -4.84 -16.06 -15.13
N PRO A 60 -5.42 -15.83 -13.93
CA PRO A 60 -5.77 -14.53 -13.33
C PRO A 60 -4.71 -13.95 -12.38
N PHE A 61 -3.44 -14.33 -12.55
CA PHE A 61 -2.27 -13.80 -11.84
C PHE A 61 -2.25 -14.03 -10.34
N THR A 62 -3.05 -14.96 -9.82
CA THR A 62 -3.14 -15.29 -8.38
C THR A 62 -1.77 -15.55 -7.77
N ARG A 63 -0.92 -16.30 -8.50
CA ARG A 63 0.43 -16.69 -8.07
C ARG A 63 1.52 -15.64 -8.35
N GLY A 64 1.15 -14.48 -8.88
CA GLY A 64 2.06 -13.37 -9.19
C GLY A 64 1.92 -12.88 -10.63
N VAL A 65 2.29 -11.62 -10.87
CA VAL A 65 2.14 -10.94 -12.18
C VAL A 65 3.31 -11.17 -13.14
N GLN A 66 4.39 -11.80 -12.69
CA GLN A 66 5.56 -12.11 -13.51
C GLN A 66 5.90 -13.60 -13.44
N PRO A 67 6.33 -14.23 -14.54
CA PRO A 67 6.64 -15.67 -14.55
C PRO A 67 7.84 -16.04 -13.68
N THR A 68 8.79 -15.13 -13.47
CA THR A 68 9.99 -15.38 -12.67
C THR A 68 9.92 -14.81 -11.25
N MET A 69 8.98 -13.90 -10.99
CA MET A 69 8.91 -13.10 -9.74
C MET A 69 10.31 -12.75 -9.21
N TYR A 70 10.58 -13.05 -7.93
CA TYR A 70 11.81 -12.68 -7.24
C TYR A 70 13.05 -13.46 -7.63
N ARG A 71 12.90 -14.61 -8.32
CA ARG A 71 14.04 -15.31 -8.92
C ARG A 71 14.64 -14.52 -10.08
N GLY A 72 13.83 -13.68 -10.73
CA GLY A 72 14.30 -12.77 -11.78
C GLY A 72 14.80 -11.45 -11.21
N ARG A 73 13.99 -10.81 -10.35
CA ARG A 73 14.34 -9.55 -9.69
C ARG A 73 13.56 -9.40 -8.40
N PHE A 74 14.25 -9.02 -7.32
CA PHE A 74 13.58 -8.65 -6.07
C PHE A 74 12.59 -7.49 -6.25
N TRP A 75 11.66 -7.38 -5.31
CA TRP A 75 10.82 -6.19 -5.22
C TRP A 75 11.71 -4.93 -5.08
N THR A 76 11.15 -3.79 -5.46
CA THR A 76 11.85 -2.52 -5.24
C THR A 76 11.84 -2.21 -3.74
N MET A 77 13.01 -2.20 -3.11
CA MET A 77 13.17 -1.72 -1.74
C MET A 77 13.02 -0.21 -1.79
N ARG A 78 11.89 0.30 -1.30
CA ARG A 78 11.47 1.69 -1.54
C ARG A 78 11.07 2.33 -0.21
N GLN A 79 12.06 2.83 0.53
CA GLN A 79 11.76 3.57 1.75
C GLN A 79 11.15 4.94 1.40
N TYR A 80 10.14 5.29 2.19
CA TYR A 80 9.44 6.56 2.17
C TYR A 80 10.29 7.51 2.99
N ALA A 81 10.70 8.60 2.36
CA ALA A 81 11.61 9.56 2.94
C ALA A 81 11.35 10.96 2.38
N GLY A 82 11.86 11.96 3.08
CA GLY A 82 11.68 13.36 2.73
C GLY A 82 11.04 14.05 3.92
N PHE A 83 11.74 15.01 4.50
CA PHE A 83 11.28 15.88 5.58
C PHE A 83 12.27 17.03 5.71
N GLY A 84 11.82 18.12 6.33
CA GLY A 84 12.55 19.37 6.36
C GLY A 84 12.68 19.95 4.96
N THR A 85 13.88 20.42 4.62
CA THR A 85 14.15 21.08 3.33
C THR A 85 14.43 20.09 2.20
N ALA A 86 14.29 20.56 0.96
CA ALA A 86 14.68 19.80 -0.24
C ALA A 86 16.14 19.30 -0.18
N LYS A 87 17.04 20.08 0.43
CA LYS A 87 18.46 19.73 0.59
C LYS A 87 18.66 18.57 1.55
N GLU A 88 18.02 18.59 2.72
CA GLU A 88 18.11 17.51 3.71
C GLU A 88 17.50 16.22 3.17
N SER A 89 16.35 16.35 2.50
CA SER A 89 15.68 15.25 1.83
C SER A 89 16.56 14.62 0.73
N ASN A 90 17.20 15.43 -0.11
CA ASN A 90 18.17 14.94 -1.11
C ASN A 90 19.34 14.17 -0.47
N GLN A 91 19.91 14.69 0.62
CA GLN A 91 20.99 14.00 1.34
C GLN A 91 20.54 12.64 1.85
N ARG A 92 19.31 12.56 2.41
CA ARG A 92 18.72 11.29 2.86
C ARG A 92 18.49 10.31 1.71
N TYR A 93 18.00 10.78 0.56
CA TYR A 93 17.82 9.94 -0.62
C TYR A 93 19.13 9.33 -1.10
N ARG A 94 20.17 10.15 -1.22
CA ARG A 94 21.50 9.68 -1.64
C ARG A 94 22.08 8.68 -0.64
N TYR A 95 21.93 8.93 0.66
CA TYR A 95 22.33 8.00 1.71
C TYR A 95 21.62 6.64 1.57
N LEU A 96 20.29 6.63 1.41
CA LEU A 96 19.54 5.39 1.29
C LEU A 96 19.89 4.61 0.02
N ILE A 97 20.09 5.30 -1.11
CA ILE A 97 20.59 4.69 -2.35
C ILE A 97 21.95 4.02 -2.11
N GLU A 98 22.88 4.71 -1.44
CA GLU A 98 24.19 4.14 -1.07
C GLU A 98 24.06 2.89 -0.17
N LYS A 99 23.03 2.84 0.69
CA LYS A 99 22.76 1.68 1.57
C LYS A 99 21.97 0.54 0.90
N GLY A 100 21.70 0.65 -0.41
CA GLY A 100 21.08 -0.41 -1.22
C GLY A 100 19.58 -0.24 -1.47
N GLN A 101 19.00 0.94 -1.23
CA GLN A 101 17.66 1.26 -1.70
C GLN A 101 17.61 1.28 -3.23
N THR A 102 16.59 0.67 -3.84
CA THR A 102 16.51 0.49 -5.30
C THR A 102 15.45 1.37 -5.98
N GLY A 103 14.71 2.16 -5.22
CA GLY A 103 13.81 3.21 -5.74
C GLY A 103 13.52 4.27 -4.69
N LEU A 104 13.21 5.49 -5.12
CA LEU A 104 12.91 6.61 -4.22
C LEU A 104 11.41 6.69 -3.91
N SER A 105 11.04 7.11 -2.71
CA SER A 105 9.66 7.50 -2.42
C SER A 105 9.66 8.80 -1.64
N VAL A 106 9.11 9.84 -2.25
CA VAL A 106 9.11 11.22 -1.76
C VAL A 106 7.85 11.45 -0.92
N ALA A 107 8.07 11.82 0.34
CA ALA A 107 7.06 12.35 1.24
C ALA A 107 7.06 13.88 1.19
N PHE A 108 5.91 14.48 0.91
CA PHE A 108 5.73 15.93 0.89
C PHE A 108 5.06 16.41 2.18
N ASP A 109 5.31 17.65 2.58
CA ASP A 109 4.66 18.23 3.76
C ASP A 109 3.15 18.50 3.53
N LEU A 110 2.43 18.91 4.57
CA LEU A 110 0.99 19.20 4.44
C LEU A 110 0.72 20.38 3.50
N PRO A 111 1.42 21.53 3.59
CA PRO A 111 1.24 22.64 2.66
C PRO A 111 1.32 22.23 1.18
N THR A 112 2.39 21.54 0.79
CA THR A 112 2.60 21.05 -0.59
C THR A 112 1.46 20.12 -1.04
N GLN A 113 0.98 19.26 -0.15
CA GLN A 113 -0.14 18.34 -0.43
C GLN A 113 -1.48 19.06 -0.59
N MET A 114 -1.67 20.16 0.14
CA MET A 114 -2.88 20.99 0.13
C MET A 114 -2.83 22.11 -0.92
N GLY A 115 -1.74 22.23 -1.67
CA GLY A 115 -1.58 23.28 -2.70
C GLY A 115 -1.42 24.67 -2.11
N LEU A 116 -0.79 24.75 -0.95
CA LEU A 116 -0.42 25.99 -0.29
C LEU A 116 1.09 26.16 -0.38
N ASP A 117 1.53 27.39 -0.64
CA ASP A 117 2.93 27.76 -0.54
C ASP A 117 3.35 27.88 0.93
N SER A 118 4.65 27.76 1.19
CA SER A 118 5.21 27.82 2.54
C SER A 118 5.00 29.14 3.28
N ASP A 119 4.67 30.23 2.58
CA ASP A 119 4.35 31.54 3.20
C ASP A 119 2.85 31.83 3.33
N ASP A 120 1.99 30.88 2.96
CA ASP A 120 0.55 30.97 3.22
C ASP A 120 0.28 30.93 4.74
N PRO A 121 -0.61 31.78 5.29
CA PRO A 121 -0.95 31.76 6.71
C PRO A 121 -1.42 30.41 7.25
N LEU A 122 -2.04 29.55 6.41
CA LEU A 122 -2.47 28.20 6.79
C LEU A 122 -1.32 27.18 6.84
N SER A 123 -0.15 27.52 6.26
CA SER A 123 1.04 26.67 6.28
C SER A 123 1.84 26.76 7.58
N GLN A 124 1.58 27.78 8.39
CA GLN A 124 2.36 28.09 9.60
C GLN A 124 2.49 26.87 10.53
N GLY A 125 3.73 26.47 10.83
CA GLY A 125 4.04 25.36 11.73
C GLY A 125 3.90 23.96 11.13
N GLU A 126 3.59 23.86 9.83
CA GLU A 126 3.48 22.59 9.08
C GLU A 126 4.51 22.45 7.96
N VAL A 127 5.21 23.54 7.60
CA VAL A 127 6.26 23.56 6.58
C VAL A 127 7.39 22.59 6.94
N GLY A 128 7.66 21.63 6.07
CA GLY A 128 8.74 20.66 6.23
C GLY A 128 8.54 19.62 7.36
N LYS A 129 7.41 19.64 8.07
CA LYS A 129 7.24 18.90 9.34
C LYS A 129 7.01 17.40 9.16
N VAL A 130 6.14 17.03 8.22
CA VAL A 130 5.76 15.63 7.94
C VAL A 130 6.26 15.14 6.58
N GLY A 131 7.01 15.99 5.87
CA GLY A 131 7.49 15.74 4.53
C GLY A 131 8.32 16.90 4.03
N VAL A 132 8.84 16.82 2.82
CA VAL A 132 9.62 17.90 2.21
C VAL A 132 8.71 19.02 1.73
N ALA A 133 9.11 20.27 1.98
CA ALA A 133 8.44 21.47 1.44
C ALA A 133 8.86 21.72 -0.01
N ILE A 134 7.89 21.86 -0.93
CA ILE A 134 8.10 22.15 -2.35
C ILE A 134 7.10 23.22 -2.79
N ASP A 135 7.58 24.45 -2.99
CA ASP A 135 6.76 25.56 -3.49
C ASP A 135 7.01 25.80 -4.99
N SER A 136 8.20 25.44 -5.49
CA SER A 136 8.69 25.85 -6.80
C SER A 136 9.53 24.80 -7.53
N LEU A 137 9.86 25.07 -8.80
CA LEU A 137 10.81 24.25 -9.56
C LEU A 137 12.19 24.24 -8.91
N ASP A 138 12.63 25.36 -8.32
CA ASP A 138 13.92 25.48 -7.66
C ASP A 138 14.05 24.50 -6.49
N ASP A 139 12.97 24.26 -5.74
CA ASP A 139 12.95 23.25 -4.68
C ASP A 139 13.11 21.84 -5.24
N MET A 140 12.38 21.54 -6.33
CA MET A 140 12.42 20.25 -6.98
C MET A 140 13.79 19.95 -7.59
N GLU A 141 14.48 20.96 -8.12
CA GLU A 141 15.86 20.85 -8.61
C GLU A 141 16.84 20.50 -7.49
N ILE A 142 16.69 21.13 -6.32
CA ILE A 142 17.50 20.80 -5.14
C ILE A 142 17.20 19.37 -4.68
N LEU A 143 15.92 19.00 -4.63
CA LEU A 143 15.47 17.69 -4.16
C LEU A 143 16.10 16.55 -4.96
N PHE A 144 16.22 16.71 -6.27
CA PHE A 144 16.78 15.69 -7.17
C PHE A 144 18.20 15.97 -7.65
N LYS A 145 18.89 16.95 -7.06
CA LYS A 145 20.26 17.30 -7.43
C LYS A 145 21.20 16.09 -7.31
N GLY A 146 21.82 15.71 -8.42
CA GLY A 146 22.77 14.60 -8.49
C GLY A 146 22.12 13.21 -8.43
N ILE A 147 20.81 13.10 -8.61
CA ILE A 147 20.08 11.84 -8.74
C ILE A 147 19.72 11.64 -10.22
N PRO A 148 20.21 10.58 -10.89
CA PRO A 148 19.93 10.33 -12.31
C PRO A 148 18.50 9.80 -12.51
N LEU A 149 17.58 10.66 -12.95
CA LEU A 149 16.15 10.37 -13.07
C LEU A 149 15.78 9.35 -14.17
N ASP A 150 16.71 9.06 -15.08
CA ASP A 150 16.60 8.00 -16.09
C ASP A 150 16.92 6.59 -15.53
N LYS A 151 17.58 6.52 -14.36
CA LYS A 151 18.06 5.27 -13.75
C LYS A 151 17.37 4.93 -12.44
N VAL A 152 16.86 5.93 -11.72
CA VAL A 152 16.22 5.75 -10.42
C VAL A 152 14.72 5.93 -10.57
N SER A 153 13.96 4.87 -10.25
CA SER A 153 12.50 4.97 -10.23
C SER A 153 12.04 5.79 -9.02
N THR A 154 11.27 6.86 -9.26
CA THR A 154 10.79 7.77 -8.21
C THR A 154 9.28 7.65 -7.99
N SER A 155 8.88 7.35 -6.77
CA SER A 155 7.49 7.43 -6.33
C SER A 155 7.27 8.76 -5.61
N MET A 156 6.14 9.41 -5.86
CA MET A 156 5.73 10.67 -5.23
C MET A 156 4.37 10.44 -4.59
N THR A 157 4.32 10.46 -3.25
CA THR A 157 3.08 10.32 -2.48
C THR A 157 2.36 11.65 -2.44
N ILE A 158 1.72 11.97 -3.56
CA ILE A 158 1.04 13.24 -3.80
C ILE A 158 -0.27 12.98 -4.54
N ASN A 159 -1.33 13.73 -4.17
CA ASN A 159 -2.70 13.47 -4.62
C ASN A 159 -3.32 14.70 -5.26
N SER A 160 -3.92 15.60 -4.47
CA SER A 160 -4.61 16.80 -4.99
C SER A 160 -3.76 17.67 -5.91
N THR A 161 -2.48 17.80 -5.59
CA THR A 161 -1.51 18.58 -6.37
C THR A 161 -0.62 17.71 -7.27
N ALA A 162 -0.97 16.43 -7.49
CA ALA A 162 -0.13 15.49 -8.24
C ALA A 162 0.23 15.96 -9.66
N PHE A 163 -0.67 16.67 -10.33
CA PHE A 163 -0.41 17.25 -11.66
C PHE A 163 0.71 18.30 -11.62
N VAL A 164 0.77 19.13 -10.57
CA VAL A 164 1.80 20.15 -10.37
C VAL A 164 3.14 19.48 -10.12
N LEU A 165 3.20 18.57 -9.14
CA LEU A 165 4.45 17.90 -8.76
C LEU A 165 4.99 17.00 -9.88
N LEU A 166 4.11 16.38 -10.68
CA LEU A 166 4.53 15.65 -11.88
C LEU A 166 5.11 16.60 -12.93
N ALA A 167 4.51 17.77 -13.16
CA ALA A 167 5.03 18.77 -14.09
C ALA A 167 6.42 19.28 -13.64
N LEU A 168 6.59 19.59 -12.36
CA LEU A 168 7.89 19.98 -11.80
C LEU A 168 8.92 18.85 -11.95
N TYR A 169 8.55 17.60 -11.66
CA TYR A 169 9.44 16.45 -11.83
C TYR A 169 9.92 16.28 -13.28
N ILE A 170 9.01 16.43 -14.26
CA ILE A 170 9.34 16.38 -15.68
C ILE A 170 10.29 17.54 -16.05
N ALA A 171 10.01 18.76 -15.60
CA ALA A 171 10.86 19.92 -15.88
C ALA A 171 12.28 19.75 -15.30
N VAL A 172 12.42 19.17 -14.11
CA VAL A 172 13.74 18.83 -13.53
C VAL A 172 14.46 17.81 -14.41
N ALA A 173 13.77 16.76 -14.87
CA ALA A 173 14.36 15.76 -15.76
C ALA A 173 14.86 16.39 -17.07
N GLU A 174 14.06 17.24 -17.70
CA GLU A 174 14.42 17.94 -18.93
C GLU A 174 15.64 18.86 -18.72
N LYS A 175 15.70 19.59 -17.60
CA LYS A 175 16.90 20.38 -17.22
C LYS A 175 18.14 19.52 -16.97
N GLN A 176 17.97 18.27 -16.54
CA GLN A 176 19.06 17.30 -16.42
C GLN A 176 19.43 16.63 -17.76
N GLY A 177 18.76 16.99 -18.87
CA GLY A 177 18.97 16.37 -20.18
C GLY A 177 18.31 14.99 -20.33
N VAL A 178 17.37 14.64 -19.44
CA VAL A 178 16.61 13.38 -19.49
C VAL A 178 15.26 13.62 -20.14
N SER A 179 15.00 12.92 -21.25
CA SER A 179 13.70 12.96 -21.93
C SER A 179 12.61 12.31 -21.07
N SER A 180 11.40 12.87 -21.12
CA SER A 180 10.25 12.46 -20.31
C SER A 180 9.82 11.01 -20.55
N ASP A 181 10.06 10.45 -21.74
CA ASP A 181 9.75 9.05 -22.07
C ASP A 181 10.67 8.02 -21.40
N LEU A 182 11.78 8.46 -20.83
CA LEU A 182 12.70 7.62 -20.05
C LEU A 182 12.30 7.55 -18.57
N LEU A 183 11.46 8.46 -18.09
CA LEU A 183 11.10 8.54 -16.68
C LEU A 183 10.28 7.34 -16.23
N SER A 184 10.77 6.67 -15.20
CA SER A 184 10.04 5.61 -14.49
C SER A 184 9.73 6.05 -13.08
N GLY A 185 8.52 5.79 -12.63
CA GLY A 185 8.06 6.27 -11.34
C GLY A 185 6.57 6.10 -11.15
N THR A 186 6.06 6.70 -10.09
CA THR A 186 4.64 6.67 -9.73
C THR A 186 4.26 7.98 -9.07
N ILE A 187 3.10 8.54 -9.41
CA ILE A 187 2.39 9.51 -8.55
C ILE A 187 1.22 8.78 -7.90
N GLN A 188 0.93 9.10 -6.63
CA GLN A 188 -0.17 8.41 -5.95
C GLN A 188 -1.51 8.73 -6.59
N ASN A 189 -1.83 10.02 -6.79
CA ASN A 189 -2.91 10.52 -7.66
C ASN A 189 -4.28 9.83 -7.46
N ASP A 190 -4.55 9.35 -6.24
CA ASP A 190 -5.80 8.71 -5.88
C ASP A 190 -6.56 9.66 -4.96
N ILE A 191 -7.50 10.42 -5.53
CA ILE A 191 -8.27 11.39 -4.76
C ILE A 191 -9.43 10.75 -3.98
N LEU A 192 -9.95 9.59 -4.40
CA LEU A 192 -11.16 9.04 -3.77
C LEU A 192 -10.87 8.61 -2.35
N LYS A 193 -9.72 7.96 -2.13
CA LYS A 193 -9.22 7.66 -0.78
C LYS A 193 -8.88 8.87 0.08
N GLU A 194 -8.69 10.06 -0.50
CA GLU A 194 -8.59 11.30 0.29
C GLU A 194 -9.90 11.64 0.99
N TYR A 195 -11.04 11.51 0.31
CA TYR A 195 -12.35 11.76 0.91
C TYR A 195 -12.79 10.64 1.88
N ILE A 196 -12.20 9.44 1.74
CA ILE A 196 -12.53 8.27 2.58
C ILE A 196 -11.73 8.28 3.88
N ALA A 197 -10.41 8.45 3.82
CA ALA A 197 -9.52 8.09 4.93
C ALA A 197 -8.36 9.04 5.20
N ARG A 198 -7.89 9.81 4.21
CA ARG A 198 -6.61 10.56 4.32
C ARG A 198 -6.76 12.07 4.50
N GLY A 199 -7.78 12.70 3.92
CA GLY A 199 -8.14 14.09 4.19
C GLY A 199 -7.36 15.18 3.46
N THR A 200 -6.46 14.87 2.52
CA THR A 200 -5.67 15.89 1.79
C THR A 200 -6.26 16.27 0.44
N TYR A 201 -7.57 16.52 0.39
CA TYR A 201 -8.28 16.95 -0.82
C TYR A 201 -8.38 18.47 -0.93
N VAL A 202 -8.26 19.01 -2.15
CA VAL A 202 -8.40 20.47 -2.43
C VAL A 202 -9.72 20.78 -3.15
N PHE A 203 -10.06 20.01 -4.18
CA PHE A 203 -11.26 20.26 -5.01
C PHE A 203 -12.41 19.31 -4.66
N PRO A 204 -13.65 19.60 -5.08
CA PRO A 204 -14.75 18.63 -5.03
C PRO A 204 -14.47 17.36 -5.87
N PRO A 205 -15.20 16.24 -5.65
CA PRO A 205 -14.90 14.96 -6.30
C PRO A 205 -14.87 15.00 -7.84
N SER A 206 -15.84 15.65 -8.48
CA SER A 206 -15.95 15.71 -9.95
C SER A 206 -14.74 16.39 -10.64
N PRO A 207 -14.35 17.63 -10.29
CA PRO A 207 -13.16 18.25 -10.88
C PRO A 207 -11.87 17.49 -10.55
N SER A 208 -11.76 16.87 -9.37
CA SER A 208 -10.61 16.03 -9.04
C SER A 208 -10.50 14.79 -9.95
N LEU A 209 -11.63 14.14 -10.24
CA LEU A 209 -11.67 12.98 -11.15
C LEU A 209 -11.26 13.38 -12.58
N ARG A 210 -11.67 14.58 -13.02
CA ARG A 210 -11.22 15.16 -14.30
C ARG A 210 -9.69 15.26 -14.35
N LEU A 211 -9.06 15.82 -13.31
CA LEU A 211 -7.59 15.97 -13.25
C LEU A 211 -6.86 14.62 -13.34
N ILE A 212 -7.40 13.58 -12.71
CA ILE A 212 -6.83 12.22 -12.80
C ILE A 212 -6.86 11.70 -14.24
N THR A 213 -7.99 11.84 -14.93
CA THR A 213 -8.11 11.41 -16.34
C THR A 213 -7.32 12.30 -17.32
N ASP A 214 -7.08 13.57 -16.99
CA ASP A 214 -6.14 14.44 -17.72
C ASP A 214 -4.69 13.95 -17.59
N ILE A 215 -4.28 13.55 -16.38
CA ILE A 215 -2.96 12.95 -16.14
C ILE A 215 -2.82 11.65 -16.93
N PHE A 216 -3.84 10.77 -16.95
CA PHE A 216 -3.77 9.51 -17.69
C PHE A 216 -3.52 9.75 -19.18
N GLU A 217 -4.24 10.70 -19.77
CA GLU A 217 -4.09 11.08 -21.16
C GLU A 217 -2.70 11.68 -21.46
N TYR A 218 -2.26 12.65 -20.65
CA TYR A 218 -0.99 13.33 -20.85
C TYR A 218 0.19 12.36 -20.68
N ALA A 219 0.22 11.64 -19.56
CA ALA A 219 1.31 10.73 -19.23
C ALA A 219 1.38 9.53 -20.18
N GLY A 220 0.23 9.03 -20.65
CA GLY A 220 0.18 8.00 -21.68
C GLY A 220 0.89 8.40 -22.98
N LYS A 221 0.90 9.70 -23.31
CA LYS A 221 1.56 10.25 -24.50
C LYS A 221 3.01 10.71 -24.26
N LYS A 222 3.31 11.26 -23.08
CA LYS A 222 4.58 11.97 -22.80
C LYS A 222 5.51 11.25 -21.83
N THR A 223 4.98 10.48 -20.89
CA THR A 223 5.76 9.72 -19.89
C THR A 223 5.29 8.27 -19.84
N PRO A 224 5.31 7.53 -20.97
CA PRO A 224 4.68 6.21 -21.10
C PRO A 224 5.24 5.13 -20.19
N LYS A 225 6.35 5.35 -19.46
CA LYS A 225 6.91 4.41 -18.47
C LYS A 225 6.49 4.72 -17.03
N PHE A 226 5.76 5.81 -16.81
CA PHE A 226 5.35 6.29 -15.50
C PHE A 226 3.99 5.70 -15.11
N ASN A 227 3.85 5.24 -13.86
CA ASN A 227 2.56 4.79 -13.34
C ASN A 227 1.76 6.03 -12.94
N THR A 228 0.58 6.19 -13.54
CA THR A 228 -0.20 7.44 -13.48
C THR A 228 -1.07 7.56 -12.24
N ILE A 229 -1.21 6.46 -11.51
CA ILE A 229 -1.95 6.36 -10.26
C ILE A 229 -1.45 5.16 -9.45
N SER A 230 -1.57 5.29 -8.14
CA SER A 230 -1.43 4.20 -7.18
C SER A 230 -2.74 4.09 -6.38
N ILE A 231 -3.66 3.27 -6.85
CA ILE A 231 -5.00 3.09 -6.26
C ILE A 231 -4.83 2.42 -4.89
N SER A 232 -5.19 3.11 -3.81
CA SER A 232 -4.59 2.90 -2.49
C SER A 232 -5.57 2.38 -1.44
N GLY A 233 -5.35 1.15 -1.00
CA GLY A 233 -5.96 0.56 0.20
C GLY A 233 -5.21 0.84 1.49
N TYR A 234 -3.93 1.23 1.42
CA TYR A 234 -3.10 1.46 2.62
C TYR A 234 -3.79 2.37 3.65
N HIS A 235 -4.21 3.56 3.22
CA HIS A 235 -4.82 4.57 4.09
C HIS A 235 -6.19 4.12 4.62
N ILE A 236 -6.96 3.41 3.79
CA ILE A 236 -8.26 2.84 4.16
C ILE A 236 -8.06 1.83 5.30
N ARG A 237 -7.03 0.99 5.20
CA ARG A 237 -6.66 0.01 6.22
C ARG A 237 -6.10 0.66 7.49
N GLU A 238 -5.24 1.66 7.36
CA GLU A 238 -4.70 2.43 8.50
C GLU A 238 -5.80 3.18 9.27
N ALA A 239 -6.86 3.64 8.58
CA ALA A 239 -8.03 4.24 9.21
C ALA A 239 -8.91 3.24 9.99
N GLY A 240 -8.66 1.92 9.85
CA GLY A 240 -9.26 0.87 10.66
C GLY A 240 -10.16 -0.11 9.89
N SER A 241 -10.11 -0.12 8.56
CA SER A 241 -10.87 -1.09 7.77
C SER A 241 -10.36 -2.52 7.96
N SER A 242 -11.21 -3.50 7.66
CA SER A 242 -10.82 -4.91 7.58
C SER A 242 -10.07 -5.26 6.27
N ALA A 243 -9.46 -6.45 6.17
CA ALA A 243 -8.73 -6.86 4.95
C ALA A 243 -9.66 -6.91 3.72
N VAL A 244 -10.89 -7.39 3.93
CA VAL A 244 -11.93 -7.43 2.90
C VAL A 244 -12.36 -6.02 2.49
N GLN A 245 -12.58 -5.12 3.45
CA GLN A 245 -12.96 -3.73 3.18
C GLN A 245 -11.85 -2.97 2.44
N GLU A 246 -10.58 -3.19 2.81
CA GLU A 246 -9.43 -2.64 2.07
C GLU A 246 -9.51 -3.01 0.58
N ILE A 247 -9.67 -4.30 0.25
CA ILE A 247 -9.76 -4.73 -1.16
C ILE A 247 -11.00 -4.16 -1.84
N ALA A 248 -12.17 -4.29 -1.22
CA ALA A 248 -13.43 -3.86 -1.82
C ALA A 248 -13.44 -2.37 -2.13
N PHE A 249 -13.07 -1.51 -1.17
CA PHE A 249 -13.11 -0.06 -1.33
C PHE A 249 -12.04 0.42 -2.32
N THR A 250 -10.83 -0.16 -2.29
CA THR A 250 -9.79 0.15 -3.29
C THR A 250 -10.22 -0.24 -4.70
N PHE A 251 -10.91 -1.36 -4.89
CA PHE A 251 -11.36 -1.78 -6.22
C PHE A 251 -12.57 -0.99 -6.69
N LEU A 252 -13.44 -0.54 -5.79
CA LEU A 252 -14.50 0.43 -6.12
C LEU A 252 -13.92 1.77 -6.59
N ASP A 253 -12.84 2.25 -5.97
CA ASP A 253 -12.10 3.42 -6.45
C ASP A 253 -11.52 3.16 -7.85
N GLY A 254 -10.84 2.02 -8.02
CA GLY A 254 -10.27 1.61 -9.31
C GLY A 254 -11.32 1.48 -10.43
N ILE A 255 -12.48 0.88 -10.13
CA ILE A 255 -13.62 0.79 -11.06
C ILE A 255 -14.11 2.18 -11.45
N THR A 256 -14.23 3.11 -10.49
CA THR A 256 -14.60 4.51 -10.76
C THR A 256 -13.60 5.18 -11.69
N TYR A 257 -12.30 5.02 -11.46
CA TYR A 257 -11.26 5.59 -12.32
C TYR A 257 -11.26 5.02 -13.74
N VAL A 258 -11.39 3.70 -13.87
CA VAL A 258 -11.45 3.04 -15.18
C VAL A 258 -12.69 3.51 -15.96
N LYS A 259 -13.86 3.58 -15.31
CA LYS A 259 -15.09 4.12 -15.94
C LYS A 259 -14.88 5.55 -16.45
N ALA A 260 -14.37 6.44 -15.60
CA ALA A 260 -14.15 7.84 -15.96
C ALA A 260 -13.16 8.01 -17.12
N ALA A 261 -12.08 7.22 -17.14
CA ALA A 261 -11.11 7.24 -18.22
C ALA A 261 -11.71 6.76 -19.56
N ILE A 262 -12.54 5.69 -19.54
CA ILE A 262 -13.25 5.19 -20.73
C ILE A 262 -14.28 6.22 -21.22
N GLU A 263 -15.04 6.84 -20.32
CA GLU A 263 -16.01 7.90 -20.66
C GLU A 263 -15.34 9.11 -21.32
N LYS A 264 -14.10 9.42 -20.95
CA LYS A 264 -13.26 10.43 -21.60
C LYS A 264 -12.73 9.98 -22.97
N GLY A 265 -12.87 8.70 -23.33
CA GLY A 265 -12.43 8.13 -24.62
C GLY A 265 -11.01 7.54 -24.58
N LEU A 266 -10.46 7.24 -23.41
CA LEU A 266 -9.17 6.57 -23.29
C LEU A 266 -9.29 5.05 -23.46
N ASP A 267 -8.35 4.44 -24.15
CA ASP A 267 -8.28 2.99 -24.35
C ASP A 267 -7.83 2.27 -23.06
N VAL A 268 -8.69 1.41 -22.52
CA VAL A 268 -8.45 0.61 -21.31
C VAL A 268 -7.19 -0.26 -21.42
N ASN A 269 -6.89 -0.76 -22.62
CA ASN A 269 -5.70 -1.56 -22.83
C ASN A 269 -4.42 -0.73 -22.80
N ALA A 270 -4.49 0.57 -23.10
CA ALA A 270 -3.35 1.47 -23.06
C ALA A 270 -3.11 2.04 -21.66
N PHE A 271 -4.11 2.68 -21.05
CA PHE A 271 -3.93 3.28 -19.72
C PHE A 271 -3.90 2.23 -18.60
N GLY A 272 -4.58 1.09 -18.79
CA GLY A 272 -4.56 -0.03 -17.85
C GLY A 272 -3.15 -0.56 -17.57
N GLU A 273 -2.25 -0.51 -18.55
CA GLU A 273 -0.83 -0.87 -18.37
C GLU A 273 -0.08 0.01 -17.37
N ARG A 274 -0.66 1.13 -16.91
CA ARG A 274 -0.03 2.09 -16.00
C ARG A 274 -0.78 2.28 -14.70
N LEU A 275 -1.88 1.55 -14.50
CA LEU A 275 -2.50 1.43 -13.20
C LEU A 275 -1.60 0.63 -12.26
N SER A 276 -1.39 1.17 -11.06
CA SER A 276 -0.72 0.50 -9.96
C SER A 276 -1.57 0.64 -8.70
N PHE A 277 -1.25 -0.16 -7.68
CA PHE A 277 -2.00 -0.24 -6.44
C PHE A 277 -1.09 -0.06 -5.23
N PHE A 278 -1.67 0.24 -4.08
CA PHE A 278 -0.92 0.36 -2.83
C PHE A 278 -1.71 -0.19 -1.65
N PHE A 279 -1.17 -1.22 -1.02
CA PHE A 279 -1.82 -1.91 0.10
C PHE A 279 -1.00 -1.89 1.38
N ASN A 280 -1.70 -2.10 2.48
CA ASN A 280 -1.13 -2.33 3.80
C ASN A 280 -0.69 -3.80 3.94
N ALA A 281 0.34 -4.06 4.75
CA ALA A 281 0.62 -5.40 5.28
C ALA A 281 0.43 -5.39 6.80
N HIS A 282 -0.70 -5.94 7.24
CA HIS A 282 -1.11 -5.94 8.64
C HIS A 282 -0.55 -7.13 9.45
N ASN A 283 -0.80 -7.16 10.76
CA ASN A 283 -0.28 -8.19 11.67
C ASN A 283 -0.73 -9.63 11.39
N ASN A 284 -1.87 -9.84 10.71
CA ASN A 284 -2.35 -11.21 10.46
C ASN A 284 -1.66 -11.81 9.23
N PHE A 285 -0.49 -12.39 9.46
CA PHE A 285 0.42 -12.89 8.44
C PHE A 285 -0.24 -13.72 7.32
N ILE A 286 -1.05 -14.71 7.67
CA ILE A 286 -1.69 -15.61 6.70
C ILE A 286 -2.83 -14.92 5.94
N GLU A 287 -3.63 -14.10 6.63
CA GLU A 287 -4.72 -13.32 6.03
C GLU A 287 -4.17 -12.32 5.00
N GLU A 288 -3.05 -11.66 5.29
CA GLU A 288 -2.44 -10.69 4.37
C GLU A 288 -1.87 -11.36 3.11
N ILE A 289 -1.23 -12.53 3.23
CA ILE A 289 -0.81 -13.32 2.05
C ILE A 289 -2.02 -13.69 1.19
N ALA A 290 -3.09 -14.19 1.82
CA ALA A 290 -4.32 -14.55 1.13
C ALA A 290 -4.98 -13.34 0.46
N LYS A 291 -4.97 -12.16 1.12
CA LYS A 291 -5.49 -10.88 0.63
C LYS A 291 -4.80 -10.45 -0.66
N PHE A 292 -3.47 -10.46 -0.70
CA PHE A 292 -2.74 -10.04 -1.91
C PHE A 292 -2.99 -10.95 -3.11
N ARG A 293 -3.16 -12.26 -2.87
CA ARG A 293 -3.51 -13.24 -3.91
C ARG A 293 -4.94 -13.02 -4.43
N ALA A 294 -5.89 -12.82 -3.51
CA ALA A 294 -7.30 -12.54 -3.82
C ALA A 294 -7.42 -11.24 -4.63
N ALA A 295 -6.71 -10.20 -4.22
CA ALA A 295 -6.66 -8.91 -4.89
C ALA A 295 -6.27 -9.06 -6.38
N ARG A 296 -5.18 -9.79 -6.67
CA ARG A 296 -4.74 -10.00 -8.06
C ARG A 296 -5.81 -10.68 -8.90
N ARG A 297 -6.37 -11.79 -8.39
CA ARG A 297 -7.38 -12.57 -9.10
C ARG A 297 -8.63 -11.75 -9.38
N LEU A 298 -9.14 -11.07 -8.37
CA LEU A 298 -10.35 -10.26 -8.47
C LEU A 298 -10.15 -9.06 -9.41
N TRP A 299 -9.02 -8.34 -9.33
CA TRP A 299 -8.75 -7.24 -10.26
C TRP A 299 -8.63 -7.71 -11.71
N ALA A 300 -7.97 -8.85 -11.95
CA ALA A 300 -7.86 -9.42 -13.28
C ALA A 300 -9.23 -9.76 -13.87
N LYS A 301 -10.11 -10.37 -13.07
CA LYS A 301 -11.52 -10.64 -13.43
C LYS A 301 -12.27 -9.34 -13.73
N ILE A 302 -12.18 -8.33 -12.87
CA ILE A 302 -12.81 -7.01 -13.09
C ILE A 302 -12.37 -6.43 -14.45
N MET A 303 -11.06 -6.33 -14.70
CA MET A 303 -10.55 -5.74 -15.94
C MET A 303 -10.98 -6.52 -17.19
N LYS A 304 -10.91 -7.86 -17.15
CA LYS A 304 -11.26 -8.72 -18.28
C LYS A 304 -12.76 -8.81 -18.52
N GLU A 305 -13.53 -9.10 -17.48
CA GLU A 305 -14.95 -9.43 -17.61
C GLU A 305 -15.82 -8.19 -17.70
N ARG A 306 -15.52 -7.16 -16.90
CA ARG A 306 -16.32 -5.93 -16.87
C ARG A 306 -15.89 -4.94 -17.94
N PHE A 307 -14.59 -4.67 -18.03
CA PHE A 307 -14.04 -3.64 -18.91
C PHE A 307 -13.53 -4.18 -20.25
N LYS A 308 -13.61 -5.50 -20.46
CA LYS A 308 -13.23 -6.17 -21.71
C LYS A 308 -11.77 -5.89 -22.13
N ALA A 309 -10.89 -5.61 -21.16
CA ALA A 309 -9.47 -5.48 -21.44
C ALA A 309 -8.94 -6.84 -21.93
N ASP A 310 -8.31 -6.87 -23.09
CA ASP A 310 -7.71 -8.07 -23.69
C ASP A 310 -6.18 -8.08 -23.59
N ASN A 311 -5.57 -6.94 -23.28
CA ASN A 311 -4.16 -6.82 -22.97
C ASN A 311 -3.86 -7.40 -21.57
N PRO A 312 -3.06 -8.48 -21.44
CA PRO A 312 -2.74 -9.07 -20.15
C PRO A 312 -2.12 -8.08 -19.16
N LYS A 313 -1.35 -7.08 -19.63
CA LYS A 313 -0.74 -6.08 -18.77
C LYS A 313 -1.75 -5.12 -18.13
N ALA A 314 -2.85 -4.85 -18.82
CA ALA A 314 -3.93 -4.03 -18.28
C ALA A 314 -4.75 -4.78 -17.21
N GLN A 315 -4.72 -6.11 -17.23
CA GLN A 315 -5.38 -6.97 -16.25
C GLN A 315 -4.50 -7.21 -14.99
N MET A 316 -3.20 -6.93 -15.05
CA MET A 316 -2.28 -7.16 -13.94
C MET A 316 -2.49 -6.15 -12.81
N LEU A 317 -2.62 -6.65 -11.59
CA LEU A 317 -2.49 -5.83 -10.38
C LEU A 317 -1.02 -5.81 -9.93
N ARG A 318 -0.33 -4.71 -10.24
CA ARG A 318 1.01 -4.43 -9.69
C ARG A 318 0.85 -3.49 -8.50
N PHE A 319 1.45 -3.84 -7.37
CA PHE A 319 1.23 -3.09 -6.14
C PHE A 319 2.51 -2.80 -5.35
N HIS A 320 2.48 -1.63 -4.71
CA HIS A 320 3.32 -1.29 -3.58
C HIS A 320 2.69 -1.84 -2.30
N THR A 321 3.51 -2.16 -1.32
CA THR A 321 3.08 -2.51 0.02
C THR A 321 3.83 -1.68 1.04
N GLN A 322 3.14 -1.27 2.10
CA GLN A 322 3.73 -0.68 3.28
C GLN A 322 3.27 -1.48 4.50
N THR A 323 4.22 -1.80 5.39
CA THR A 323 3.93 -2.40 6.69
C THR A 323 3.03 -1.49 7.52
N ALA A 324 2.14 -2.03 8.35
CA ALA A 324 1.08 -1.25 9.00
C ALA A 324 1.60 -0.31 10.09
N GLY A 325 1.47 1.01 9.90
CA GLY A 325 1.87 2.03 10.88
C GLY A 325 1.02 1.99 12.14
N CYS A 326 -0.30 1.87 11.98
CA CYS A 326 -1.28 1.80 13.08
C CYS A 326 -1.07 0.64 14.05
N THR A 327 -0.22 -0.34 13.70
CA THR A 327 0.10 -1.49 14.55
C THR A 327 1.36 -1.31 15.40
N LEU A 328 2.12 -0.24 15.15
CA LEU A 328 3.40 0.04 15.82
C LEU A 328 3.16 0.90 17.06
N LEU A 329 3.92 0.63 18.11
CA LEU A 329 3.68 1.22 19.43
C LEU A 329 4.79 2.17 19.83
N ALA A 330 4.44 3.19 20.62
CA ALA A 330 5.41 4.02 21.32
C ALA A 330 6.10 3.23 22.45
N GLN A 331 5.35 2.32 23.09
CA GLN A 331 5.83 1.42 24.13
C GLN A 331 6.65 0.28 23.53
N GLN A 332 7.80 -0.02 24.14
CA GLN A 332 8.70 -1.10 23.72
C GLN A 332 9.00 -1.05 22.20
N PRO A 333 9.54 0.08 21.67
CA PRO A 333 9.64 0.31 20.23
C PRO A 333 10.49 -0.73 19.49
N ASP A 334 11.45 -1.39 20.14
CA ASP A 334 12.21 -2.47 19.51
C ASP A 334 11.33 -3.68 19.12
N VAL A 335 10.19 -3.89 19.79
CA VAL A 335 9.21 -4.92 19.40
C VAL A 335 8.58 -4.61 18.03
N ASN A 336 8.55 -3.33 17.61
CA ASN A 336 8.09 -2.94 16.28
C ASN A 336 8.97 -3.56 15.17
N VAL A 337 10.26 -3.80 15.43
CA VAL A 337 11.15 -4.48 14.46
C VAL A 337 10.62 -5.89 14.16
N VAL A 338 10.16 -6.61 15.19
CA VAL A 338 9.58 -7.96 15.03
C VAL A 338 8.27 -7.90 14.26
N ARG A 339 7.39 -6.93 14.58
CA ARG A 339 6.12 -6.71 13.85
C ARG A 339 6.36 -6.45 12.37
N VAL A 340 7.21 -5.47 12.08
CA VAL A 340 7.57 -5.05 10.72
C VAL A 340 8.22 -6.19 9.95
N THR A 341 9.04 -7.03 10.59
CA THR A 341 9.64 -8.22 9.94
C THR A 341 8.57 -9.19 9.44
N LEU A 342 7.57 -9.51 10.27
CA LEU A 342 6.48 -10.41 9.89
C LEU A 342 5.59 -9.80 8.81
N GLN A 343 5.28 -8.51 8.91
CA GLN A 343 4.49 -7.78 7.92
C GLN A 343 5.22 -7.67 6.57
N ALA A 344 6.52 -7.37 6.59
CA ALA A 344 7.36 -7.36 5.39
C ALA A 344 7.39 -8.74 4.72
N LEU A 345 7.53 -9.79 5.53
CA LEU A 345 7.55 -11.17 5.04
C LEU A 345 6.19 -11.57 4.42
N SER A 346 5.05 -11.16 4.99
CA SER A 346 3.74 -11.42 4.38
C SER A 346 3.56 -10.66 3.06
N ALA A 347 4.07 -9.43 2.95
CA ALA A 347 4.07 -8.66 1.71
C ALA A 347 4.90 -9.35 0.60
N VAL A 348 6.08 -9.87 0.95
CA VAL A 348 6.96 -10.61 0.04
C VAL A 348 6.29 -11.92 -0.38
N LEU A 349 5.84 -12.75 0.57
CA LEU A 349 5.18 -14.02 0.25
C LEU A 349 3.84 -13.83 -0.48
N GLY A 350 3.22 -12.66 -0.31
CA GLY A 350 2.06 -12.21 -1.06
C GLY A 350 2.38 -11.71 -2.48
N GLY A 351 3.64 -11.49 -2.86
CA GLY A 351 4.07 -11.15 -4.22
C GLY A 351 4.04 -9.65 -4.55
N THR A 352 4.37 -8.76 -3.61
CA THR A 352 4.50 -7.30 -3.84
C THR A 352 5.58 -6.89 -4.86
N GLN A 353 5.40 -5.78 -5.58
CA GLN A 353 6.39 -5.28 -6.55
C GLN A 353 7.33 -4.23 -5.93
N SER A 354 6.92 -3.59 -4.85
CA SER A 354 7.78 -2.67 -4.08
C SER A 354 7.31 -2.60 -2.64
N LEU A 355 8.25 -2.42 -1.71
CA LEU A 355 7.97 -2.52 -0.28
C LEU A 355 8.59 -1.35 0.49
N HIS A 356 7.76 -0.76 1.35
CA HIS A 356 8.18 0.11 2.43
C HIS A 356 8.08 -0.67 3.75
N THR A 357 9.16 -0.63 4.51
CA THR A 357 9.18 -1.11 5.90
C THR A 357 9.26 0.09 6.83
N ASN A 358 8.28 0.22 7.72
CA ASN A 358 8.24 1.28 8.72
C ASN A 358 9.41 1.12 9.69
N SER A 359 9.76 2.22 10.33
CA SER A 359 10.85 2.24 11.30
C SER A 359 10.32 1.99 12.70
N LYS A 360 11.20 1.58 13.63
CA LYS A 360 10.80 1.22 14.99
C LYS A 360 10.19 2.37 15.80
N ASP A 361 10.49 3.60 15.38
CA ASP A 361 10.10 4.89 15.95
C ASP A 361 8.79 5.47 15.38
N GLU A 362 8.06 4.72 14.54
CA GLU A 362 6.85 5.16 13.83
C GLU A 362 5.84 5.91 14.70
N ALA A 363 5.51 5.39 15.88
CA ALA A 363 4.50 5.96 16.77
C ALA A 363 4.97 7.22 17.54
N LEU A 364 6.25 7.59 17.39
CA LEU A 364 6.90 8.67 18.14
C LEU A 364 7.31 9.84 17.24
N GLY A 365 7.68 9.57 15.98
CA GLY A 365 8.07 10.60 15.04
C GLY A 365 8.61 10.03 13.73
N LEU A 366 9.11 10.92 12.88
CA LEU A 366 9.71 10.52 11.61
C LEU A 366 11.01 9.72 11.81
N PRO A 367 11.38 8.82 10.88
CA PRO A 367 12.53 7.95 11.03
C PRO A 367 13.88 8.68 11.15
N THR A 368 14.62 8.35 12.20
CA THR A 368 16.05 8.67 12.27
C THR A 368 16.85 7.95 11.16
N THR A 369 18.11 8.34 10.96
CA THR A 369 18.98 7.63 10.00
C THR A 369 19.18 6.17 10.39
N GLU A 370 19.34 5.90 11.68
CA GLU A 370 19.56 4.56 12.22
C GLU A 370 18.32 3.68 12.03
N SER A 371 17.14 4.17 12.44
CA SER A 371 15.89 3.40 12.35
C SER A 371 15.48 3.14 10.89
N ALA A 372 15.66 4.12 10.00
CA ALA A 372 15.45 3.94 8.56
C ALA A 372 16.42 2.93 7.94
N THR A 373 17.68 2.91 8.41
CA THR A 373 18.68 1.93 7.95
C THR A 373 18.30 0.53 8.41
N LEU A 374 17.87 0.37 9.67
CA LEU A 374 17.39 -0.90 10.20
C LEU A 374 16.18 -1.42 9.42
N ALA A 375 15.22 -0.56 9.11
CA ALA A 375 14.07 -0.93 8.29
C ALA A 375 14.49 -1.45 6.90
N LEU A 376 15.43 -0.77 6.24
CA LEU A 376 16.00 -1.27 4.97
C LEU A 376 16.72 -2.63 5.15
N ARG A 377 17.44 -2.84 6.27
CA ARG A 377 18.08 -4.13 6.58
C ARG A 377 17.06 -5.24 6.74
N THR A 378 15.88 -4.98 7.31
CA THR A 378 14.80 -5.97 7.39
C THR A 378 14.45 -6.52 6.00
N GLN A 379 14.30 -5.66 4.99
CA GLN A 379 14.03 -6.11 3.62
C GLN A 379 15.20 -6.89 3.03
N GLN A 380 16.44 -6.47 3.30
CA GLN A 380 17.63 -7.15 2.78
C GLN A 380 17.81 -8.53 3.40
N VAL A 381 17.58 -8.71 4.70
CA VAL A 381 17.61 -10.03 5.34
C VAL A 381 16.55 -10.95 4.72
N ILE A 382 15.33 -10.45 4.51
CA ILE A 382 14.29 -11.25 3.83
C ILE A 382 14.73 -11.61 2.40
N ALA A 383 15.26 -10.67 1.64
CA ALA A 383 15.63 -10.88 0.24
C ALA A 383 16.82 -11.83 0.05
N TYR A 384 17.86 -11.71 0.89
CA TYR A 384 19.15 -12.35 0.68
C TYR A 384 19.43 -13.55 1.60
N GLU A 385 18.77 -13.65 2.77
CA GLU A 385 19.10 -14.67 3.78
C GLU A 385 17.97 -15.68 4.04
N SER A 386 16.70 -15.28 3.83
CA SER A 386 15.57 -16.11 4.26
C SER A 386 15.21 -17.27 3.32
N GLY A 387 15.69 -17.25 2.07
CA GLY A 387 15.36 -18.25 1.03
C GLY A 387 13.95 -18.14 0.43
N VAL A 388 13.10 -17.21 0.87
CA VAL A 388 11.71 -17.09 0.38
C VAL A 388 11.61 -16.58 -1.05
N THR A 389 12.69 -16.02 -1.61
CA THR A 389 12.77 -15.53 -2.98
C THR A 389 13.05 -16.63 -4.01
N GLU A 390 13.43 -17.84 -3.55
CA GLU A 390 13.81 -18.97 -4.39
C GLU A 390 12.62 -19.74 -4.97
N ILE A 391 11.44 -19.63 -4.36
CA ILE A 391 10.22 -20.34 -4.76
C ILE A 391 9.10 -19.32 -5.01
N ILE A 392 8.44 -19.42 -6.16
CA ILE A 392 7.36 -18.52 -6.54
C ILE A 392 6.05 -18.99 -5.88
N ASP A 393 5.36 -18.07 -5.20
CA ASP A 393 4.11 -18.32 -4.45
C ASP A 393 4.19 -19.63 -3.64
N PRO A 394 5.11 -19.73 -2.66
CA PRO A 394 5.38 -20.97 -1.94
C PRO A 394 4.17 -21.45 -1.10
N PHE A 395 3.16 -20.58 -0.91
CA PHE A 395 1.89 -20.95 -0.28
C PHE A 395 0.83 -21.43 -1.27
N GLY A 396 1.07 -21.40 -2.57
CA GLY A 396 0.16 -21.97 -3.56
C GLY A 396 -0.04 -23.46 -3.31
N GLY A 397 -1.30 -23.86 -3.12
CA GLY A 397 -1.70 -25.21 -2.71
C GLY A 397 -1.85 -25.41 -1.19
N SER A 398 -1.50 -24.43 -0.35
CA SER A 398 -1.82 -24.47 1.09
C SER A 398 -3.33 -24.36 1.29
N TYR A 399 -3.97 -25.42 1.80
CA TYR A 399 -5.43 -25.46 1.97
C TYR A 399 -5.99 -24.24 2.72
N ALA A 400 -5.26 -23.75 3.74
CA ALA A 400 -5.67 -22.58 4.51
C ALA A 400 -5.57 -21.29 3.69
N VAL A 401 -4.45 -21.07 2.99
CA VAL A 401 -4.24 -19.85 2.20
C VAL A 401 -5.19 -19.82 1.01
N GLU A 402 -5.41 -20.93 0.33
CA GLU A 402 -6.35 -21.01 -0.79
C GLU A 402 -7.80 -20.78 -0.35
N ALA A 403 -8.25 -21.42 0.74
CA ALA A 403 -9.59 -21.21 1.27
C ALA A 403 -9.79 -19.74 1.71
N LEU A 404 -8.79 -19.14 2.34
CA LEU A 404 -8.84 -17.72 2.73
C LEU A 404 -8.79 -16.78 1.53
N THR A 405 -8.02 -17.09 0.49
CA THR A 405 -8.00 -16.32 -0.76
C THR A 405 -9.39 -16.33 -1.41
N ASN A 406 -10.05 -17.49 -1.50
CA ASN A 406 -11.42 -17.61 -2.00
C ASN A 406 -12.42 -16.83 -1.13
N LYS A 407 -12.28 -16.93 0.21
CA LYS A 407 -13.16 -16.24 1.15
C LYS A 407 -13.04 -14.73 1.03
N ILE A 408 -11.83 -14.19 1.00
CA ILE A 408 -11.59 -12.74 0.88
C ILE A 408 -12.12 -12.21 -0.44
N GLU A 409 -11.89 -12.91 -1.56
CA GLU A 409 -12.44 -12.54 -2.87
C GLU A 409 -13.97 -12.48 -2.82
N SER A 410 -14.64 -13.55 -2.36
CA SER A 410 -16.10 -13.60 -2.32
C SER A 410 -16.71 -12.53 -1.41
N GLU A 411 -16.12 -12.25 -0.24
CA GLU A 411 -16.63 -11.20 0.65
C GLU A 411 -16.36 -9.80 0.07
N ALA A 412 -15.24 -9.60 -0.63
CA ALA A 412 -14.95 -8.32 -1.30
C ALA A 412 -15.91 -8.08 -2.48
N GLU A 413 -16.22 -9.11 -3.28
CA GLU A 413 -17.21 -9.06 -4.36
C GLU A 413 -18.59 -8.64 -3.84
N LYS A 414 -19.05 -9.20 -2.72
CA LYS A 414 -20.33 -8.81 -2.11
C LYS A 414 -20.37 -7.33 -1.73
N LEU A 415 -19.31 -6.81 -1.11
CA LEU A 415 -19.21 -5.39 -0.77
C LEU A 415 -19.15 -4.49 -2.01
N ILE A 416 -18.42 -4.92 -3.05
CA ILE A 416 -18.40 -4.21 -4.33
C ILE A 416 -19.82 -4.12 -4.88
N GLU A 417 -20.53 -5.25 -5.00
CA GLU A 417 -21.92 -5.29 -5.49
C GLU A 417 -22.88 -4.41 -4.67
N GLU A 418 -22.74 -4.40 -3.35
CA GLU A 418 -23.55 -3.56 -2.46
C GLU A 418 -23.36 -2.07 -2.80
N VAL A 419 -22.12 -1.61 -2.90
CA VAL A 419 -21.81 -0.22 -3.24
C VAL A 419 -22.25 0.11 -4.67
N GLU A 420 -22.15 -0.82 -5.61
CA GLU A 420 -22.65 -0.60 -6.97
C GLU A 420 -24.18 -0.41 -6.99
N LYS A 421 -24.93 -1.21 -6.22
CA LYS A 421 -26.39 -1.06 -6.05
C LYS A 421 -26.75 0.29 -5.41
N MET A 422 -25.84 0.88 -4.63
CA MET A 422 -26.03 2.21 -4.02
C MET A 422 -25.79 3.39 -4.97
N GLY A 423 -25.28 3.14 -6.19
CA GLY A 423 -24.91 4.17 -7.17
C GLY A 423 -23.40 4.29 -7.41
N GLY A 424 -22.60 3.38 -6.85
CA GLY A 424 -21.14 3.37 -7.00
C GLY A 424 -20.41 4.20 -5.94
N MET A 425 -19.08 4.24 -6.07
CA MET A 425 -18.19 4.71 -5.00
C MET A 425 -18.37 6.19 -4.65
N ILE A 426 -18.57 7.05 -5.64
CA ILE A 426 -18.78 8.49 -5.41
C ILE A 426 -20.01 8.72 -4.53
N THR A 427 -21.15 8.10 -4.89
CA THR A 427 -22.38 8.20 -4.09
C THR A 427 -22.22 7.60 -2.69
N ALA A 428 -21.45 6.52 -2.54
CA ALA A 428 -21.19 5.92 -1.24
C ALA A 428 -20.34 6.83 -0.33
N ILE A 429 -19.34 7.53 -0.91
CA ILE A 429 -18.53 8.54 -0.22
C ILE A 429 -19.39 9.74 0.20
N GLU A 430 -20.20 10.29 -0.72
CA GLU A 430 -21.07 11.45 -0.44
C GLU A 430 -22.11 11.16 0.65
N LYS A 431 -22.60 9.92 0.73
CA LYS A 431 -23.52 9.46 1.79
C LYS A 431 -22.80 9.15 3.12
N GLY A 432 -21.48 9.27 3.18
CA GLY A 432 -20.67 8.90 4.34
C GLY A 432 -20.70 7.40 4.66
N TRP A 433 -21.10 6.55 3.71
CA TRP A 433 -21.31 5.13 3.99
C TRP A 433 -19.99 4.38 4.16
N VAL A 434 -19.02 4.64 3.27
CA VAL A 434 -17.70 4.00 3.32
C VAL A 434 -16.98 4.36 4.62
N GLN A 435 -17.01 5.64 5.01
CA GLN A 435 -16.40 6.14 6.24
C GLN A 435 -17.01 5.45 7.46
N ARG A 436 -18.35 5.35 7.55
CA ARG A 436 -19.02 4.62 8.64
C ARG A 436 -18.60 3.16 8.72
N GLN A 437 -18.45 2.46 7.59
CA GLN A 437 -17.99 1.06 7.58
C GLN A 437 -16.57 0.90 8.15
N ILE A 438 -15.69 1.87 7.88
CA ILE A 438 -14.33 1.89 8.41
C ILE A 438 -14.34 2.20 9.91
N GLU A 439 -15.10 3.21 10.33
CA GLU A 439 -15.27 3.62 11.72
C GLU A 439 -15.84 2.48 12.58
N ASP A 440 -16.85 1.76 12.10
CA ASP A 440 -17.45 0.61 12.78
C ASP A 440 -16.42 -0.53 12.98
N SER A 441 -15.60 -0.81 11.96
CA SER A 441 -14.52 -1.80 12.02
C SER A 441 -13.44 -1.38 13.03
N SER A 442 -13.02 -0.11 12.95
CA SER A 442 -12.02 0.48 13.86
C SER A 442 -12.49 0.43 15.31
N TYR A 443 -13.75 0.81 15.56
CA TYR A 443 -14.35 0.80 16.89
C TYR A 443 -14.47 -0.62 17.46
N LYS A 444 -14.85 -1.60 16.63
CA LYS A 444 -14.86 -3.01 17.03
C LYS A 444 -13.45 -3.48 17.40
N TYR A 445 -12.44 -3.17 16.59
CA TYR A 445 -11.05 -3.52 16.87
C TYR A 445 -10.59 -2.92 18.21
N GLN A 446 -10.85 -1.63 18.43
CA GLN A 446 -10.48 -0.95 19.66
C GLN A 446 -11.13 -1.60 20.90
N LYS A 447 -12.42 -1.96 20.81
CA LYS A 447 -13.12 -2.70 21.87
C LYS A 447 -12.47 -4.06 22.16
N GLU A 448 -12.05 -4.79 21.12
CA GLU A 448 -11.35 -6.08 21.30
C GLU A 448 -10.02 -5.90 22.04
N VAL A 449 -9.27 -4.84 21.74
CA VAL A 449 -8.02 -4.49 22.42
C VAL A 449 -8.25 -4.13 23.88
N GLU A 450 -9.21 -3.26 24.17
CA GLU A 450 -9.54 -2.82 25.54
C GLU A 450 -10.07 -3.97 26.40
N GLN A 451 -10.89 -4.85 25.82
CA GLN A 451 -11.42 -6.05 26.49
C GLN A 451 -10.39 -7.19 26.59
N LYS A 452 -9.15 -6.99 26.09
CA LYS A 452 -8.10 -8.02 26.00
C LYS A 452 -8.53 -9.28 25.24
N LYS A 453 -9.56 -9.20 24.40
CA LYS A 453 -9.90 -10.24 23.42
C LYS A 453 -8.81 -10.32 22.35
N ARG A 454 -8.21 -9.17 22.02
CA ARG A 454 -7.03 -9.05 21.19
C ARG A 454 -5.84 -8.59 22.02
N ILE A 455 -4.85 -9.47 22.16
CA ILE A 455 -3.63 -9.16 22.90
C ILE A 455 -2.66 -8.37 22.02
N ILE A 456 -2.22 -7.22 22.52
CA ILE A 456 -1.21 -6.36 21.93
C ILE A 456 -0.03 -6.33 22.91
N VAL A 457 1.06 -7.03 22.53
CA VAL A 457 2.28 -7.16 23.34
C VAL A 457 2.88 -5.78 23.62
N GLY A 458 3.18 -5.49 24.89
CA GLY A 458 3.72 -4.20 25.32
C GLY A 458 2.68 -3.11 25.54
N LEU A 459 1.40 -3.35 25.21
CA LEU A 459 0.30 -2.40 25.42
C LEU A 459 -0.70 -2.89 26.48
N ASN A 460 -1.42 -3.99 26.21
CA ASN A 460 -2.46 -4.51 27.12
C ASN A 460 -2.06 -5.82 27.84
N SER A 461 -0.92 -6.40 27.45
CA SER A 461 -0.29 -7.56 28.07
C SER A 461 1.23 -7.49 27.87
N PHE A 462 1.99 -8.10 28.78
CA PHE A 462 3.45 -8.10 28.76
C PHE A 462 4.04 -6.67 28.81
N THR A 463 3.43 -5.81 29.62
CA THR A 463 3.87 -4.42 29.83
C THR A 463 5.10 -4.38 30.75
N GLU A 464 5.93 -3.36 30.58
CA GLU A 464 7.09 -3.10 31.43
C GLU A 464 6.87 -1.80 32.22
N GLU A 465 7.40 -1.71 33.45
CA GLU A 465 7.26 -0.50 34.28
C GLU A 465 8.17 0.65 33.84
N LYS A 466 9.29 0.33 33.19
CA LYS A 466 10.26 1.32 32.69
C LYS A 466 10.40 1.19 31.19
N GLU A 467 10.15 2.30 30.49
CA GLU A 467 10.42 2.40 29.07
C GLU A 467 11.84 2.92 28.81
N THR A 468 12.48 2.39 27.77
CA THR A 468 13.78 2.89 27.31
C THR A 468 13.56 3.99 26.28
N PRO A 469 13.99 5.24 26.54
CA PRO A 469 13.87 6.32 25.57
C PRO A 469 14.68 6.00 24.31
N ILE A 470 14.10 6.28 23.14
CA ILE A 470 14.83 6.22 21.87
C ILE A 470 15.04 7.62 21.29
N PRO A 471 16.09 7.84 20.49
CA PRO A 471 16.24 9.09 19.74
C PRO A 471 15.05 9.30 18.79
N ILE A 472 14.46 10.49 18.84
CA ILE A 472 13.35 10.91 17.96
C ILE A 472 13.84 12.07 17.11
N LEU A 473 13.59 12.00 15.81
CA LEU A 473 13.89 13.09 14.90
C LEU A 473 12.98 14.29 15.20
N ARG A 474 13.58 15.47 15.33
CA ARG A 474 12.86 16.74 15.46
C ARG A 474 13.22 17.64 14.29
N ILE A 475 12.21 18.23 13.68
CA ILE A 475 12.38 19.21 12.61
C ILE A 475 12.61 20.58 13.26
N ASP A 476 13.65 21.28 12.80
CA ASP A 476 13.98 22.61 13.29
C ASP A 476 12.98 23.63 12.73
N PRO A 477 12.24 24.37 13.58
CA PRO A 477 11.31 25.42 13.12
C PRO A 477 11.97 26.49 12.24
N ALA A 478 13.29 26.70 12.36
CA ALA A 478 14.01 27.65 11.51
C ALA A 478 13.97 27.28 10.01
N LEU A 479 13.71 26.00 9.67
CA LEU A 479 13.60 25.55 8.28
C LEU A 479 12.41 26.19 7.55
N GLU A 480 11.33 26.50 8.27
CA GLU A 480 10.17 27.21 7.72
C GLU A 480 10.57 28.62 7.26
N GLU A 481 11.29 29.37 8.09
CA GLU A 481 11.76 30.70 7.72
C GLU A 481 12.70 30.66 6.51
N ASP A 482 13.57 29.66 6.45
CA ASP A 482 14.52 29.51 5.34
C ASP A 482 13.80 29.15 4.03
N GLN A 483 12.75 28.32 4.10
CA GLN A 483 11.92 28.00 2.95
C GLN A 483 11.17 29.25 2.45
N ILE A 484 10.54 30.02 3.33
CA ILE A 484 9.87 31.29 2.99
C ILE A 484 10.86 32.30 2.37
N LYS A 485 12.07 32.42 2.92
CA LYS A 485 13.12 33.30 2.37
C LYS A 485 13.56 32.85 0.98
N ARG A 486 13.50 31.56 0.66
CA ARG A 486 13.82 31.03 -0.68
C ARG A 486 12.68 31.29 -1.65
N LEU A 487 11.44 31.02 -1.25
CA LEU A 487 10.25 31.28 -2.05
C LEU A 487 10.20 32.74 -2.53
N LYS A 488 10.46 33.71 -1.65
CA LYS A 488 10.48 35.16 -1.98
C LYS A 488 11.52 35.59 -3.02
N LYS A 489 12.46 34.71 -3.41
CA LYS A 489 13.49 35.00 -4.41
C LYS A 489 13.14 34.48 -5.81
N VAL A 490 12.16 33.58 -5.89
CA VAL A 490 11.58 33.05 -7.13
C VAL A 490 10.47 34.00 -7.57
#